data_AF-A0A6V8DY81-F1
#
_entry.id   AF-A0A6V8DY81-F1
#
_cell.length_a   1.000
_cell.length_b   1.000
_cell.length_c   1.000
_cell.angle_alpha   90.00
_cell.angle_beta   90.00
_cell.angle_gamma   90.00
#
_symmetry.space_group_name_H-M   'P 1'
#
loop_
_entity.id
_entity.type
_entity.pdbx_description
1 polymer ?
#
loop_
_entity_poly.entity_id
_entity_poly.type
_entity_poly.pdbx_seq_one_letter_code
_entity_poly.pdbx_strand_id
1 'polypeptide(L)'
;MVQRELSSIILNNENESVELKQNAAEKLIALNRKHRLEMPKQVGLMICKKCHVLYDTNNSRTRIKHGQLIISCLKCESVRRIGGGPKSHRRR
;
A
#
# COMPACT_ATOMS: atom_id res chain seq x y z
N MET A 1 9.84 2.61 18.58
CA MET A 1 8.38 2.32 18.66
C MET A 1 8.08 1.18 17.67
N VAL A 2 7.33 0.16 18.07
CA VAL A 2 7.16 -1.11 17.30
C VAL A 2 6.68 -0.89 15.86
N GLN A 3 5.78 0.06 15.64
CA GLN A 3 5.26 0.42 14.31
C GLN A 3 6.37 0.82 13.33
N ARG A 4 7.41 1.52 13.81
CA ARG A 4 8.54 1.98 12.99
C ARG A 4 9.41 0.82 12.54
N GLU A 5 9.68 -0.13 13.45
CA GLU A 5 10.49 -1.31 13.16
C GLU A 5 9.78 -2.25 12.17
N LEU A 6 8.45 -2.43 12.29
CA LEU A 6 7.69 -3.18 11.28
C LEU A 6 7.70 -2.48 9.92
N SER A 7 7.70 -1.15 9.91
CA SER A 7 7.75 -0.37 8.66
C SER A 7 9.13 -0.43 8.00
N SER A 8 10.23 -0.45 8.78
CA SER A 8 11.58 -0.55 8.23
C SER A 8 11.84 -1.89 7.54
N ILE A 9 11.34 -3.00 8.11
CA ILE A 9 11.39 -4.34 7.50
C ILE A 9 10.74 -4.35 6.10
N ILE A 10 9.59 -3.69 5.96
CA ILE A 10 8.86 -3.65 4.69
C ILE A 10 9.60 -2.81 3.63
N LEU A 11 10.22 -1.70 4.03
CA LEU A 11 10.74 -0.68 3.11
C LEU A 11 12.23 -0.84 2.75
N ASN A 12 13.08 -1.21 3.70
CA ASN A 12 14.53 -1.02 3.56
C ASN A 12 15.32 -2.30 3.28
N ASN A 13 14.70 -3.47 3.34
CA ASN A 13 15.41 -4.75 3.23
C ASN A 13 15.20 -5.39 1.86
N GLU A 14 16.07 -5.05 0.90
CA GLU A 14 16.06 -5.67 -0.44
C GLU A 14 16.35 -7.19 -0.38
N ASN A 15 17.12 -7.63 0.61
CA ASN A 15 17.57 -9.03 0.76
C ASN A 15 16.61 -9.92 1.56
N GLU A 16 15.50 -9.39 2.08
CA GLU A 16 14.56 -10.20 2.86
C GLU A 16 13.52 -10.93 2.01
N SER A 17 13.10 -12.10 2.50
CA SER A 17 12.09 -12.91 1.83
C SER A 17 10.76 -12.17 1.73
N VAL A 18 10.03 -12.42 0.63
CA VAL A 18 8.69 -11.86 0.39
C VAL A 18 7.74 -12.25 1.52
N GLU A 19 7.88 -13.45 2.06
CA GLU A 19 7.10 -13.98 3.17
C GLU A 19 7.30 -13.17 4.46
N LEU A 20 8.55 -12.79 4.76
CA LEU A 20 8.84 -11.99 5.95
C LEU A 20 8.23 -10.59 5.85
N LYS A 21 8.34 -9.94 4.68
CA LYS A 21 7.70 -8.65 4.42
C LYS A 21 6.17 -8.74 4.54
N GLN A 22 5.57 -9.80 4.00
CA GLN A 22 4.14 -10.03 4.08
C GLN A 22 3.67 -10.22 5.53
N ASN A 23 4.39 -11.04 6.31
CA ASN A 23 4.12 -11.23 7.73
C ASN A 23 4.26 -9.93 8.53
N ALA A 24 5.26 -9.11 8.24
CA ALA A 24 5.44 -7.80 8.86
C ALA A 24 4.28 -6.85 8.53
N ALA A 25 3.81 -6.85 7.28
CA ALA A 25 2.66 -6.06 6.84
C ALA A 25 1.37 -6.44 7.57
N GLU A 26 1.10 -7.74 7.74
CA GLU A 26 -0.07 -8.24 8.47
C GLU A 26 -0.03 -7.85 9.96
N LYS A 27 1.14 -8.02 10.60
CA LYS A 27 1.35 -7.58 11.99
C LYS A 27 1.18 -6.08 12.14
N LEU A 28 1.69 -5.28 11.21
CA LEU A 28 1.53 -3.83 11.21
C LEU A 28 0.06 -3.43 11.10
N ILE A 29 -0.72 -4.07 10.23
CA ILE A 29 -2.16 -3.81 10.10
C ILE A 29 -2.90 -4.17 11.38
N ALA A 30 -2.62 -5.34 11.96
CA ALA A 30 -3.24 -5.77 13.21
C ALA A 30 -2.92 -4.80 14.36
N LEU A 31 -1.66 -4.40 14.49
CA LEU A 31 -1.20 -3.43 15.49
C LEU A 31 -1.89 -2.07 15.31
N ASN A 32 -1.93 -1.56 14.07
CA ASN A 32 -2.56 -0.26 13.79
C ASN A 32 -4.07 -0.30 14.05
N ARG A 33 -4.76 -1.40 13.73
CA ARG A 33 -6.18 -1.58 14.05
C ARG A 33 -6.43 -1.64 15.55
N LYS A 34 -5.64 -2.44 16.28
CA LYS A 34 -5.77 -2.62 17.74
C LYS A 34 -5.59 -1.30 18.48
N HIS A 35 -4.61 -0.51 18.08
CA HIS A 35 -4.25 0.74 18.74
C HIS A 35 -4.80 2.00 18.05
N ARG A 36 -5.66 1.84 17.03
CA ARG A 36 -6.25 2.93 16.24
C ARG A 36 -5.20 3.91 15.68
N LEU A 37 -4.05 3.38 15.28
CA LEU A 37 -2.94 4.16 14.73
C LEU A 37 -3.12 4.38 13.24
N GLU A 38 -2.64 5.52 12.76
CA GLU A 38 -2.58 5.81 11.33
C GLU A 38 -1.56 4.89 10.63
N MET A 39 -1.93 4.43 9.42
CA MET A 39 -0.99 3.69 8.58
C MET A 39 0.10 4.63 8.03
N PRO A 40 1.39 4.30 8.16
CA PRO A 40 2.46 5.06 7.53
C PRO A 40 2.22 5.21 6.03
N LYS A 41 2.35 6.43 5.49
CA LYS A 41 1.94 6.74 4.10
C LYS A 41 2.62 5.86 3.06
N GLN A 42 3.93 5.64 3.19
CA GLN A 42 4.73 4.82 2.27
C GLN A 42 4.25 3.37 2.24
N VAL A 43 4.20 2.71 3.39
CA VAL A 43 3.68 1.33 3.53
C VAL A 43 2.22 1.26 3.10
N GLY A 44 1.46 2.30 3.41
CA GLY A 44 0.08 2.45 3.01
C GLY A 44 -0.13 2.40 1.51
N LEU A 45 0.83 2.82 0.68
CA LEU A 45 0.77 2.73 -0.79
C LEU A 45 1.11 1.34 -1.32
N MET A 46 1.96 0.59 -0.59
CA MET A 46 2.48 -0.71 -1.00
C MET A 46 1.57 -1.88 -0.63
N ILE A 47 0.47 -1.66 0.10
CA ILE A 47 -0.42 -2.74 0.54
C ILE A 47 -1.82 -2.61 -0.05
N CYS A 48 -2.37 -3.74 -0.49
CA CYS A 48 -3.77 -3.88 -0.83
C CYS A 48 -4.67 -3.74 0.42
N LYS A 49 -5.57 -2.76 0.41
CA LYS A 49 -6.48 -2.51 1.55
C LYS A 49 -7.56 -3.57 1.73
N LYS A 50 -7.80 -4.42 0.73
CA LYS A 50 -8.80 -5.49 0.77
C LYS A 50 -8.21 -6.82 1.24
N CYS A 51 -7.16 -7.32 0.57
CA CYS A 51 -6.57 -8.63 0.87
C CYS A 51 -5.24 -8.56 1.64
N HIS A 52 -4.75 -7.36 1.98
CA HIS A 52 -3.51 -7.12 2.75
C HIS A 52 -2.21 -7.64 2.10
N VAL A 53 -2.25 -8.04 0.84
CA VAL A 53 -1.05 -8.44 0.10
C VAL A 53 -0.22 -7.22 -0.27
N LEU A 54 1.10 -7.33 -0.11
CA LEU A 54 2.06 -6.36 -0.61
C LEU A 54 2.07 -6.34 -2.14
N TYR A 55 2.02 -5.13 -2.70
CA TYR A 55 2.11 -4.91 -4.13
C TYR A 55 3.52 -5.16 -4.63
N ASP A 56 3.59 -5.89 -5.74
CA ASP A 56 4.77 -6.17 -6.52
C ASP A 56 4.41 -6.01 -8.01
N THR A 57 5.42 -5.98 -8.86
CA THR A 57 5.35 -5.94 -10.32
C THR A 57 4.43 -7.01 -10.92
N ASN A 58 4.38 -8.21 -10.32
CA ASN A 58 3.58 -9.32 -10.84
C ASN A 58 2.14 -9.37 -10.33
N ASN A 59 1.88 -8.83 -9.13
CA ASN A 59 0.59 -8.98 -8.45
C ASN A 59 -0.26 -7.71 -8.45
N SER A 60 0.25 -6.64 -9.06
CA SER A 60 -0.40 -5.34 -9.11
C SER A 60 -0.20 -4.67 -10.45
N ARG A 61 -1.15 -3.82 -10.85
CA ARG A 61 -1.02 -2.98 -12.03
C ARG A 61 -1.22 -1.53 -11.62
N THR A 62 -0.18 -0.73 -11.82
CA THR A 62 -0.20 0.70 -11.52
C THR A 62 -0.35 1.50 -12.81
N ARG A 63 -1.31 2.43 -12.84
CA ARG A 63 -1.57 3.33 -13.99
C ARG A 63 -1.71 4.75 -13.48
N ILE A 64 -1.23 5.72 -14.26
CA ILE A 64 -1.45 7.14 -13.98
C ILE A 64 -2.41 7.68 -15.05
N LYS A 65 -3.58 8.18 -14.61
CA LYS A 65 -4.60 8.72 -15.53
C LYS A 65 -5.28 9.93 -14.90
N HIS A 66 -5.40 11.02 -15.67
CA HIS A 66 -6.04 12.27 -15.25
C HIS A 66 -5.57 12.79 -13.86
N GLY A 67 -4.27 12.71 -13.58
CA GLY A 67 -3.70 13.14 -12.29
C GLY A 67 -4.06 12.23 -11.10
N GLN A 68 -4.54 11.01 -11.35
CA GLN A 68 -4.72 9.97 -10.35
C GLN A 68 -3.75 8.82 -10.56
N LEU A 69 -3.24 8.30 -9.45
CA LEU A 69 -2.61 6.99 -9.38
C LEU A 69 -3.70 5.93 -9.17
N ILE A 70 -3.77 4.96 -10.08
CA ILE A 70 -4.73 3.85 -10.06
C ILE A 70 -3.93 2.57 -9.86
N ILE A 71 -4.11 1.91 -8.72
CA ILE A 71 -3.46 0.65 -8.38
C ILE A 71 -4.52 -0.45 -8.39
N SER A 72 -4.41 -1.40 -9.30
CA SER A 72 -5.27 -2.59 -9.38
C SER A 72 -4.54 -3.78 -8.77
N CYS A 73 -5.13 -4.42 -7.78
CA CYS A 73 -4.63 -5.68 -7.22
C CYS A 73 -5.04 -6.83 -8.14
N LEU A 74 -4.08 -7.60 -8.66
CA LEU A 74 -4.36 -8.74 -9.53
C LEU A 74 -4.73 -10.00 -8.74
N LYS A 75 -4.54 -10.03 -7.41
CA LYS A 75 -4.98 -11.15 -6.56
C LYS A 75 -6.45 -11.11 -6.15
N CYS A 76 -7.01 -9.93 -5.90
CA CYS A 76 -8.39 -9.78 -5.40
C CYS A 76 -9.24 -8.78 -6.20
N GLU A 77 -8.69 -8.32 -7.32
CA GLU A 77 -9.32 -7.41 -8.30
C GLU A 77 -9.71 -6.03 -7.75
N SER A 78 -9.35 -5.73 -6.51
CA SER A 78 -9.63 -4.41 -5.92
C SER A 78 -8.84 -3.31 -6.63
N VAL A 79 -9.52 -2.19 -6.90
CA VAL A 79 -8.93 -1.01 -7.53
C VAL A 79 -8.89 0.12 -6.53
N ARG A 80 -7.71 0.67 -6.30
CA ARG A 80 -7.49 1.83 -5.45
C ARG A 80 -7.08 3.03 -6.27
N ARG A 81 -7.65 4.19 -5.95
CA ARG A 81 -7.36 5.47 -6.59
C ARG A 81 -6.82 6.44 -5.56
N ILE A 82 -5.70 7.08 -5.88
CA ILE A 82 -5.02 8.05 -5.01
C ILE A 82 -4.82 9.34 -5.81
N GLY A 83 -5.09 10.47 -5.17
CA GLY A 83 -5.00 11.79 -5.78
C GLY A 83 -6.36 12.42 -6.06
N GLY A 84 -6.34 13.68 -6.50
CA GLY A 84 -7.51 14.56 -6.53
C GLY A 84 -8.41 14.44 -7.76
N GLY A 85 -8.21 13.46 -8.63
CA GLY A 85 -9.07 13.25 -9.80
C GLY A 85 -8.81 14.15 -10.99
N PRO A 86 -9.47 13.85 -12.14
CA PRO A 86 -9.56 14.78 -13.24
C PRO A 86 -10.03 16.13 -12.72
N LYS A 87 -9.13 17.12 -12.75
CA LYS A 87 -9.42 18.51 -12.40
C LYS A 87 -10.11 19.20 -13.57
N SER A 88 -11.16 18.59 -14.13
CA SER A 88 -11.94 19.16 -15.23
C SER A 88 -12.47 20.56 -14.89
N HIS A 89 -12.82 20.79 -13.61
CA HIS A 89 -13.22 22.09 -13.06
C HIS A 89 -12.09 23.15 -12.98
N ARG A 90 -10.82 22.80 -13.22
CA ARG A 90 -9.69 23.77 -13.25
C ARG A 90 -9.35 24.27 -14.64
N ARG A 91 -10.06 23.81 -15.69
CA ARG A 91 -9.93 24.39 -17.03
C ARG A 91 -10.61 25.76 -17.02
N ARG A 92 -9.80 26.80 -17.00
CA ARG A 92 -10.20 28.19 -17.24
C ARG A 92 -10.03 28.48 -18.72
#